data_AF-A0A954QRN1-F1
#
_entry.id   AF-A0A954QRN1-F1
#
_cell.length_a   1.000
_cell.length_b   1.000
_cell.length_c   1.000
_cell.angle_alpha   90.00
_cell.angle_beta   90.00
_cell.angle_gamma   90.00
#
_symmetry.space_group_name_H-M   'P 1'
#
loop_
_entity.id
_entity.type
_entity.pdbx_description
1 polymer ?
#
loop_
_entity_poly.entity_id
_entity_poly.type
_entity_poly.pdbx_seq_one_letter_code
_entity_poly.pdbx_strand_id
1 'polypeptide(L)'
;DVLGETIEIHSSEQGPARGAAILGALAAQEASGYGSTQELLRGIANRSSETNTLVSPSLHAAEYVTLYQAYRQRAEEVGAPKA
;
A
#
# COMPACT_ATOMS: atom_id res chain seq x y z
N ASP A 1 -10.34 7.71 6.42
CA ASP A 1 -11.49 8.64 6.37
C ASP A 1 -11.80 9.16 4.98
N VAL A 2 -10.97 10.01 4.37
CA VAL A 2 -11.25 10.59 3.03
C VAL A 2 -11.58 9.54 1.97
N LEU A 3 -10.83 8.44 1.92
CA LEU A 3 -11.04 7.37 0.94
C LEU A 3 -12.26 6.48 1.25
N GLY A 4 -12.82 6.52 2.47
CA GLY A 4 -13.93 5.66 2.87
C GLY A 4 -13.60 4.16 2.95
N GLU A 5 -12.36 3.77 2.71
CA GLU A 5 -11.92 2.37 2.65
C GLU A 5 -10.97 2.00 3.79
N THR A 6 -10.92 0.72 4.15
CA THR A 6 -9.91 0.20 5.09
C THR A 6 -8.55 0.16 4.41
N ILE A 7 -7.54 0.71 5.08
CA ILE A 7 -6.16 0.74 4.60
C ILE A 7 -5.35 -0.29 5.37
N GLU A 8 -4.70 -1.19 4.64
CA GLU A 8 -3.72 -2.11 5.19
C GLU A 8 -2.32 -1.49 5.12
N ILE A 9 -1.69 -1.34 6.28
CA ILE A 9 -0.31 -0.87 6.42
C ILE A 9 0.56 -2.09 6.66
N HIS A 10 1.42 -2.36 5.69
CA HIS A 10 2.39 -3.43 5.79
C HIS A 10 3.38 -3.14 6.94
N SER A 11 3.66 -4.14 7.79
CA SER A 11 4.52 -3.99 8.98
C SER A 11 5.98 -3.63 8.68
N SER A 12 6.51 -4.13 7.56
CA SER A 12 7.89 -3.85 7.13
C SER A 12 8.21 -2.36 7.00
N GLU A 13 9.13 -1.87 7.84
CA GLU A 13 9.71 -0.52 7.76
C GLU A 13 10.57 -0.30 6.49
N GLN A 14 10.98 -1.40 5.83
CA GLN A 14 11.89 -1.40 4.69
C GLN A 14 11.22 -2.00 3.44
N GLY A 15 9.99 -1.58 3.17
CA GLY A 15 9.17 -2.06 2.04
C GLY A 15 9.94 -2.16 0.71
N PRO A 16 10.66 -1.10 0.26
CA PRO A 16 11.45 -1.16 -0.97
C PRO A 16 12.56 -2.21 -0.96
N ALA A 17 13.31 -2.32 0.14
CA ALA A 17 14.40 -3.31 0.28
C ALA A 17 13.86 -4.74 0.29
N ARG A 18 12.73 -4.97 0.96
CA ARG A 18 12.04 -6.28 0.96
C ARG A 18 11.55 -6.64 -0.45
N GLY A 19 11.02 -5.67 -1.19
CA GLY A 19 10.65 -5.85 -2.60
C GLY A 19 11.85 -6.25 -3.46
N ALA A 20 12.98 -5.56 -3.32
CA ALA A 20 14.22 -5.90 -4.03
C ALA A 20 14.73 -7.30 -3.69
N ALA A 21 14.67 -7.71 -2.43
CA ALA A 21 15.05 -9.06 -2.01
C ALA A 21 14.15 -10.15 -2.61
N ILE A 22 12.84 -9.91 -2.68
CA ILE A 22 11.89 -10.80 -3.37
C ILE A 22 12.28 -10.96 -4.85
N LEU A 23 12.55 -9.84 -5.54
CA LEU A 23 12.95 -9.87 -6.95
C LEU A 23 14.28 -10.60 -7.16
N GLY A 24 15.26 -10.39 -6.28
CA GLY A 24 16.53 -11.11 -6.32
C GLY A 24 16.35 -12.62 -6.11
N ALA A 25 15.50 -13.02 -5.15
CA ALA A 25 15.20 -14.42 -4.90
C ALA A 25 14.41 -15.08 -6.04
N LEU A 26 13.54 -14.34 -6.72
CA LEU A 26 12.86 -14.80 -7.93
C LEU A 26 13.82 -14.98 -9.10
N ALA A 27 14.75 -14.04 -9.30
CA ALA A 27 15.77 -14.17 -10.34
C ALA A 27 16.72 -15.36 -10.06
N ALA A 28 16.94 -15.68 -8.79
CA ALA A 28 17.76 -16.80 -8.34
C ALA A 28 16.95 -18.09 -8.10
N GLN A 29 15.80 -18.29 -8.75
CA GLN A 29 14.83 -19.36 -8.43
C GLN A 29 15.49 -20.75 -8.23
N GLU A 30 16.43 -21.12 -9.10
CA GLU A 30 17.16 -22.42 -9.03
C GLU A 30 18.06 -22.56 -7.79
N ALA A 31 18.58 -21.45 -7.25
CA ALA A 31 19.43 -21.40 -6.05
C ALA A 31 18.65 -20.97 -4.78
N SER A 32 17.40 -20.51 -4.95
CA SER A 32 16.59 -19.94 -3.88
C SER A 32 16.05 -20.98 -2.89
N GLY A 33 16.02 -22.26 -3.29
CA GLY A 33 15.45 -23.35 -2.51
C GLY A 33 13.92 -23.40 -2.49
N TYR A 34 13.24 -22.54 -3.27
CA TYR A 34 11.77 -22.50 -3.40
C TYR A 34 11.30 -23.16 -4.69
N GLY A 35 10.26 -24.00 -4.60
CA GLY A 35 9.68 -24.71 -5.74
C GLY A 35 8.78 -23.84 -6.61
N SER A 36 8.35 -22.67 -6.14
CA SER A 36 7.59 -21.70 -6.92
C SER A 36 7.70 -20.26 -6.40
N THR A 37 7.41 -19.30 -7.28
CA THR A 37 7.20 -17.87 -6.93
C THR A 37 6.21 -17.71 -5.77
N GLN A 38 5.13 -18.49 -5.77
CA GLN A 38 4.08 -18.38 -4.77
C GLN A 38 4.54 -18.89 -3.39
N GLU A 39 5.34 -19.95 -3.38
CA GLU A 39 5.97 -20.50 -2.18
C GLU A 39 7.00 -19.53 -1.59
N LEU A 40 7.85 -18.93 -2.44
CA LEU A 40 8.80 -17.89 -2.05
C LEU A 40 8.09 -16.69 -1.41
N LEU A 41 7.05 -16.17 -2.06
CA LEU A 41 6.29 -15.02 -1.56
C LEU A 41 5.63 -15.33 -0.22
N ARG A 42 5.03 -16.52 -0.05
CA ARG A 42 4.46 -16.95 1.24
C ARG A 42 5.54 -17.12 2.31
N GLY A 43 6.69 -17.69 1.97
CA GLY A 43 7.81 -17.88 2.89
C GLY A 43 8.46 -16.56 3.33
N ILE A 44 8.44 -15.53 2.49
CA ILE A 44 8.90 -14.18 2.85
C ILE A 44 7.82 -13.41 3.61
N ALA A 45 6.55 -13.55 3.21
CA ALA A 45 5.41 -12.94 3.88
C ALA A 45 5.25 -13.43 5.32
N ASN A 46 5.33 -14.74 5.54
CA ASN A 46 5.10 -15.39 6.84
C ASN A 46 6.30 -15.32 7.79
N ARG A 47 7.46 -14.82 7.35
CA ARG A 47 8.66 -14.70 8.20
C ARG A 47 8.69 -13.45 9.07
N SER A 48 7.86 -12.44 8.78
CA SER A 48 7.64 -11.34 9.72
C SER A 48 6.59 -11.78 10.74
N SER A 49 6.99 -11.92 12.01
CA SER A 49 6.05 -12.08 13.13
C SER A 49 5.17 -10.84 13.37
N GLU A 50 5.42 -9.77 12.62
CA GLU A 50 4.71 -8.52 12.71
C GLU A 50 3.47 -8.55 11.82
N THR A 51 2.32 -8.49 12.48
CA THR A 51 1.01 -8.38 11.83
C THR A 51 0.86 -7.01 11.17
N ASN A 52 0.32 -6.99 9.94
CA ASN A 52 -0.06 -5.74 9.29
C ASN A 52 -1.08 -4.98 10.14
N THR A 53 -1.01 -3.65 10.09
CA THR A 53 -1.97 -2.79 10.79
C THR A 53 -3.12 -2.47 9.85
N LEU A 54 -4.34 -2.74 10.28
CA LEU A 54 -5.54 -2.35 9.55
C LEU A 54 -6.08 -1.04 10.14
N VAL A 55 -6.23 -0.04 9.28
CA VAL A 55 -6.80 1.26 9.63
C VAL A 55 -8.14 1.42 8.92
N SER A 56 -9.23 1.23 9.66
CA SER A 56 -10.58 1.42 9.14
C SER A 56 -11.02 2.89 9.19
N PRO A 57 -11.92 3.33 8.31
CA PRO A 57 -12.52 4.65 8.39
C PRO A 57 -13.26 4.85 9.71
N SER A 58 -13.18 6.08 10.24
CA SER A 58 -13.98 6.50 11.39
C SER A 58 -15.45 6.70 11.02
N LEU A 59 -16.32 6.84 12.03
CA LEU A 59 -17.73 7.21 11.85
C LEU A 59 -17.91 8.59 11.19
N HIS A 60 -16.88 9.44 11.25
CA HIS A 60 -16.88 10.79 10.67
C HIS A 60 -16.40 10.81 9.21
N ALA A 61 -16.09 9.66 8.60
CA ALA A 61 -15.62 9.59 7.21
C ALA A 61 -16.59 10.29 6.22
N ALA A 62 -17.90 10.26 6.49
CA ALA A 62 -18.90 10.93 5.66
C ALA A 62 -18.74 12.45 5.60
N GLU A 63 -18.19 13.09 6.65
CA GLU A 63 -17.95 14.54 6.69
C GLU A 63 -16.91 14.99 5.65
N TYR A 64 -16.00 14.09 5.28
CA TYR A 64 -14.98 14.36 4.27
C TYR A 64 -15.51 14.43 2.85
N VAL A 65 -16.73 13.96 2.57
CA VAL A 65 -17.32 14.02 1.22
C VAL A 65 -17.45 15.46 0.74
N THR A 66 -18.05 16.32 1.57
CA THR A 66 -18.25 17.74 1.25
C THR A 66 -16.91 18.48 1.20
N LEU A 67 -15.98 18.18 2.11
CA LEU A 67 -14.64 18.78 2.12
C LEU A 67 -13.83 18.40 0.88
N TYR A 68 -13.92 17.15 0.44
CA TYR A 68 -13.22 16.67 -0.75
C TYR A 68 -13.77 17.32 -2.03
N GLN A 69 -15.09 17.54 -2.11
CA GLN A 69 -15.70 18.30 -3.21
C GLN A 69 -15.17 19.75 -3.27
N ALA A 70 -15.14 20.44 -2.13
CA ALA A 70 -14.58 21.79 -2.06
C ALA A 70 -13.10 21.82 -2.45
N TYR A 71 -12.30 20.84 -1.97
CA TYR A 71 -10.91 20.67 -2.38
C TYR A 71 -10.77 20.52 -3.90
N ARG A 72 -11.59 19.67 -4.53
CA ARG A 72 -11.57 19.43 -5.98
C ARG A 72 -11.86 20.69 -6.78
N GLN A 73 -12.90 21.44 -6.39
CA GLN A 73 -13.22 22.71 -7.03
C GLN A 73 -12.03 23.69 -6.99
N ARG A 74 -11.37 23.82 -5.83
CA ARG A 74 -10.20 24.69 -5.69
C ARG A 74 -8.99 24.19 -6.48
N ALA A 75 -8.77 22.88 -6.49
CA ALA A 75 -7.68 22.27 -7.27
C ALA A 75 -7.86 22.54 -8.77
N GLU A 76 -9.10 22.53 -9.26
CA GLU A 76 -9.44 22.87 -10.64
C GLU A 76 -9.24 24.36 -10.93
N GLU A 77 -9.64 25.26 -10.02
CA GLU A 77 -9.39 26.72 -10.14
C GLU A 77 -7.89 27.04 -10.24
N VAL A 78 -7.05 26.38 -9.44
CA VAL A 78 -5.59 26.61 -9.41
C VAL A 78 -4.88 25.90 -10.56
N GLY A 79 -5.35 24.72 -10.94
CA GLY A 79 -4.75 23.90 -11.99
C GLY A 79 -5.16 24.29 -13.41
N ALA A 80 -6.22 25.11 -13.56
CA ALA A 80 -6.62 25.63 -14.85
C ALA A 80 -5.49 26.51 -15.43
N PRO A 81 -5.06 26.28 -16.69
CA PRO A 81 -4.12 27.17 -17.35
C PRO A 81 -4.72 28.59 -17.37
N LYS A 82 -3.92 29.58 -16.95
CA LYS A 82 -4.32 30.99 -17.09
C LYS A 82 -4.56 31.29 -18.56
N ALA A 83 -5.78 31.72 -18.89
CA ALA A 83 -6.15 32.25 -20.19
C ALA A 83 -5.39 33.55 -20.50
#